data_AF-A0A7S6SBD0-F1
#
_entry.id   AF-A0A7S6SBD0-F1
#
_cell.length_a   1.000
_cell.length_b   1.000
_cell.length_c   1.000
_cell.angle_alpha   90.00
_cell.angle_beta   90.00
_cell.angle_gamma   90.00
#
_symmetry.space_group_name_H-M   'P 1'
#
loop_
_entity.id
_entity.type
_entity.pdbx_description
1 polymer ?
#
loop_
_entity_poly.entity_id
_entity_poly.type
_entity_poly.pdbx_seq_one_letter_code
_entity_poly.pdbx_strand_id
1 'polypeptide(L)'
;MASSDIIAAIATPPGRGGIGVIRISGKNLTKLAEAILGKLPKPRYACLSKFLDTDGRIIDQGIALYFPAPHSYTGEDILELQGHGGPAVMDSLLNRCLTAGARLAQPGEFTLRAYLNNKIDLIQAESVAAIIEASTHEAARCAINSLQGHFSSRIEELVSSLITLRMLIEATLDFPEEEIDNLQTLQIIEKLGYIQAHLEQIFLAARQGNLLQEGIRIVLMGAPNVGKSSLLNQLVQEEAAIVTEIPGTTRDTIQRTISISGMPIHIIDTAGLRKTDDVVEQKGIERTIAAIKDATMVLRLMDVSQHHLGDESPAQNAIPVGKPYITIFNKIDLVNENPRVEDQEGANSIYLSARTGAGIELLRRKILELAGWHFNHAGEGIFMARQRHLEALKEAQMYLENAQNFTQGEYQLELLAEELRLAQNVLSSITGQFTADDLLGEIFSHFCIGK
;
A
#
# COMPACT_ATOMS: atom_id res chain seq x y z
N MET A 1 -26.34 7.57 5.36
CA MET A 1 -27.34 6.97 6.29
C MET A 1 -27.07 5.47 6.39
N ALA A 2 -27.00 4.90 7.59
CA ALA A 2 -26.68 3.47 7.76
C ALA A 2 -27.84 2.58 7.26
N SER A 3 -27.65 1.94 6.11
CA SER A 3 -28.55 0.92 5.59
C SER A 3 -28.69 -0.21 6.60
N SER A 4 -29.92 -0.66 6.86
CA SER A 4 -30.23 -1.79 7.73
C SER A 4 -30.27 -3.13 6.98
N ASP A 5 -29.70 -3.19 5.76
CA ASP A 5 -29.65 -4.41 4.97
C ASP A 5 -28.62 -5.39 5.52
N ILE A 6 -28.94 -6.67 5.40
CA ILE A 6 -28.02 -7.76 5.69
C ILE A 6 -27.22 -8.02 4.41
N ILE A 7 -25.89 -8.05 4.51
CA ILE A 7 -25.01 -8.40 3.40
C ILE A 7 -24.38 -9.77 3.60
N ALA A 8 -24.15 -10.49 2.50
CA ALA A 8 -23.47 -11.77 2.48
C ALA A 8 -22.46 -11.84 1.32
N ALA A 9 -21.33 -12.52 1.55
CA ALA A 9 -20.33 -12.81 0.52
C ALA A 9 -19.44 -13.99 0.93
N ILE A 10 -18.77 -14.60 -0.05
CA ILE A 10 -17.69 -15.56 0.17
C ILE A 10 -16.45 -14.77 0.63
N ALA A 11 -15.90 -15.09 1.79
CA ALA A 11 -14.76 -14.40 2.42
C ALA A 11 -13.41 -15.10 2.20
N THR A 12 -13.42 -16.32 1.64
CA THR A 12 -12.22 -17.07 1.21
C THR A 12 -11.88 -16.82 -0.26
N PRO A 13 -10.60 -16.95 -0.68
CA PRO A 13 -10.22 -16.82 -2.09
C PRO A 13 -11.00 -17.77 -3.02
N PRO A 14 -11.29 -17.36 -4.27
CA PRO A 14 -11.93 -18.23 -5.25
C PRO A 14 -11.02 -19.40 -5.63
N GLY A 15 -11.59 -20.59 -5.79
CA GLY A 15 -10.84 -21.79 -6.16
C GLY A 15 -11.39 -23.04 -5.51
N ARG A 16 -10.51 -24.00 -5.23
CA ARG A 16 -10.83 -25.23 -4.50
C ARG A 16 -10.01 -25.28 -3.22
N GLY A 17 -10.67 -25.35 -2.06
CA GLY A 17 -10.03 -25.47 -0.76
C GLY A 17 -10.72 -26.52 0.12
N GLY A 18 -10.06 -26.95 1.19
CA GLY A 18 -10.69 -27.83 2.18
C GLY A 18 -11.85 -27.15 2.91
N ILE A 19 -11.74 -25.83 3.14
CA ILE A 19 -12.76 -24.99 3.79
C ILE A 19 -13.05 -23.78 2.90
N GLY A 20 -14.31 -23.40 2.80
CA GLY A 20 -14.76 -22.12 2.28
C GLY A 20 -15.64 -21.41 3.31
N VAL A 21 -15.57 -20.09 3.37
CA VAL A 21 -16.29 -19.29 4.38
C VAL A 21 -17.22 -18.31 3.70
N ILE A 22 -18.49 -18.31 4.09
CA ILE A 22 -19.44 -17.23 3.78
C ILE A 22 -19.61 -16.39 5.03
N ARG A 23 -19.38 -15.08 4.90
CA ARG A 23 -19.57 -14.10 5.95
C ARG A 23 -20.84 -13.30 5.67
N ILE A 24 -21.64 -13.10 6.73
CA ILE A 24 -22.88 -12.36 6.70
C ILE A 24 -22.81 -11.27 7.78
N SER A 25 -23.15 -10.02 7.47
CA SER A 25 -23.20 -8.89 8.42
C SER A 25 -24.53 -8.16 8.32
N GLY A 26 -25.09 -7.73 9.45
CA GLY A 26 -26.27 -6.88 9.47
C GLY A 26 -26.90 -6.81 10.86
N LYS A 27 -28.08 -6.21 10.95
CA LYS A 27 -28.83 -6.10 12.22
C LYS A 27 -29.76 -7.30 12.40
N ASN A 28 -29.69 -7.97 13.55
CA ASN A 28 -30.57 -9.07 13.95
C ASN A 28 -30.57 -10.25 12.96
N LEU A 29 -29.46 -10.98 12.91
CA LEU A 29 -29.31 -12.17 12.06
C LEU A 29 -30.12 -13.40 12.52
N THR A 30 -30.91 -13.30 13.61
CA THR A 30 -31.65 -14.43 14.21
C THR A 30 -32.51 -15.18 13.19
N LYS A 31 -33.35 -14.47 12.43
CA LYS A 31 -34.24 -15.08 11.43
C LYS A 31 -33.48 -15.76 10.29
N LEU A 32 -32.36 -15.17 9.86
CA LEU A 32 -31.53 -15.73 8.79
C LEU A 32 -30.78 -16.97 9.29
N ALA A 33 -30.25 -16.94 10.52
CA ALA A 33 -29.62 -18.10 11.15
C ALA A 33 -30.63 -19.24 11.36
N GLU A 34 -31.86 -18.95 11.81
CA GLU A 34 -32.94 -19.94 11.91
C GLU A 34 -33.31 -20.53 10.54
N ALA A 35 -33.39 -19.71 9.49
CA ALA A 35 -33.72 -20.17 8.14
C ALA A 35 -32.67 -21.14 7.56
N ILE A 36 -31.37 -20.92 7.85
CA ILE A 36 -30.26 -21.70 7.26
C ILE A 36 -29.83 -22.87 8.17
N LEU A 37 -29.85 -22.69 9.49
CA LEU A 37 -29.27 -23.61 10.49
C LEU A 37 -30.34 -24.25 11.41
N GLY A 38 -31.59 -23.79 11.35
CA GLY A 38 -32.66 -24.16 12.28
C GLY A 38 -32.55 -23.52 13.68
N LYS A 39 -31.50 -22.73 13.96
CA LYS A 39 -31.26 -22.03 15.23
C LYS A 39 -30.17 -20.96 15.09
N LEU A 40 -30.17 -19.97 15.99
CA LEU A 40 -29.02 -19.09 16.18
C LEU A 40 -27.90 -19.83 16.97
N PRO A 41 -26.64 -19.85 16.50
CA PRO A 41 -25.51 -20.38 17.26
C PRO A 41 -25.24 -19.60 18.55
N LYS A 42 -24.60 -20.24 19.54
CA LYS A 42 -24.15 -19.51 20.74
C LYS A 42 -23.07 -18.49 20.37
N PRO A 43 -23.13 -17.24 20.87
CA PRO A 43 -22.10 -16.22 20.62
C PRO A 43 -20.68 -16.73 20.84
N ARG A 44 -19.84 -16.68 19.79
CA ARG A 44 -18.43 -17.06 19.78
C ARG A 44 -18.13 -18.54 20.08
N TYR A 45 -19.09 -19.44 19.88
CA TYR A 45 -18.86 -20.90 19.94
C TYR A 45 -18.94 -21.53 18.54
N ALA A 46 -17.93 -22.33 18.19
CA ALA A 46 -17.95 -23.17 16.98
C ALA A 46 -19.07 -24.22 17.07
N CYS A 47 -20.10 -24.07 16.25
CA CYS A 47 -21.27 -24.95 16.26
C CYS A 47 -21.31 -25.81 14.99
N LEU A 48 -20.99 -27.11 15.11
CA LEU A 48 -21.21 -28.07 14.02
C LEU A 48 -22.71 -28.07 13.65
N SER A 49 -23.00 -27.72 12.40
CA SER A 49 -24.33 -27.42 11.91
C SER A 49 -24.54 -27.99 10.51
N LYS A 50 -25.77 -28.40 10.22
CA LYS A 50 -26.20 -28.68 8.84
C LYS A 50 -26.71 -27.37 8.24
N PHE A 51 -26.28 -27.06 7.03
CA PHE A 51 -26.74 -25.90 6.27
C PHE A 51 -27.86 -26.37 5.34
N LEU A 52 -29.05 -25.79 5.49
CA LEU A 52 -30.26 -26.28 4.83
C LEU A 52 -30.61 -25.47 3.58
N ASP A 53 -31.31 -26.07 2.62
CA ASP A 53 -31.99 -25.37 1.52
C ASP A 53 -33.41 -24.92 1.92
N THR A 54 -34.14 -24.28 0.99
CA THR A 54 -35.52 -23.81 1.22
C THR A 54 -36.51 -24.94 1.49
N ASP A 55 -36.21 -26.16 1.03
CA ASP A 55 -37.03 -27.37 1.20
C ASP A 55 -36.62 -28.16 2.46
N GLY A 56 -35.62 -27.69 3.22
CA GLY A 56 -35.07 -28.35 4.40
C GLY A 56 -34.07 -29.48 4.10
N ARG A 57 -33.62 -29.63 2.86
CA ARG A 57 -32.56 -30.58 2.47
C ARG A 57 -31.20 -30.02 2.87
N ILE A 58 -30.20 -30.89 3.01
CA ILE A 58 -28.84 -30.48 3.39
C ILE A 58 -28.08 -30.01 2.15
N ILE A 59 -27.62 -28.76 2.15
CA ILE A 59 -26.65 -28.23 1.17
C ILE A 59 -25.25 -28.72 1.53
N ASP A 60 -24.86 -28.56 2.80
CA ASP A 60 -23.56 -28.97 3.34
C ASP A 60 -23.62 -29.16 4.87
N GLN A 61 -22.56 -29.71 5.47
CA GLN A 61 -22.38 -29.76 6.91
C GLN A 61 -21.02 -29.16 7.30
N GLY A 62 -21.05 -28.16 8.18
CA GLY A 62 -19.86 -27.37 8.53
C GLY A 62 -19.97 -26.69 9.89
N ILE A 63 -19.13 -25.70 10.14
CA ILE A 63 -19.10 -24.93 11.39
C ILE A 63 -19.84 -23.60 11.17
N ALA A 64 -20.77 -23.27 12.07
CA ALA A 64 -21.34 -21.93 12.17
C ALA A 64 -20.74 -21.18 13.37
N LEU A 65 -20.38 -19.91 13.17
CA LEU A 65 -19.92 -18.98 14.20
C LEU A 65 -20.79 -17.72 14.21
N TYR A 66 -21.22 -17.29 15.39
CA TYR A 66 -22.02 -16.08 15.57
C TYR A 66 -21.29 -15.05 16.45
N PHE A 67 -21.21 -13.80 16.00
CA PHE A 67 -20.59 -12.68 16.70
C PHE A 67 -21.62 -11.56 16.86
N PRO A 68 -22.20 -11.35 18.07
CA PRO A 68 -23.17 -10.29 18.28
C PRO A 68 -22.52 -8.89 18.29
N ALA A 69 -23.28 -7.89 17.88
CA ALA A 69 -22.93 -6.48 18.04
C ALA A 69 -22.72 -6.12 19.53
N PRO A 70 -21.85 -5.14 19.87
CA PRO A 70 -20.91 -4.42 19.00
C PRO A 70 -19.54 -5.13 18.86
N HIS A 71 -19.45 -6.38 19.30
CA HIS A 71 -18.20 -7.13 19.45
C HIS A 71 -17.94 -8.07 18.27
N SER A 72 -18.05 -7.52 17.07
CA SER A 72 -17.76 -8.15 15.78
C SER A 72 -16.78 -7.29 14.97
N TYR A 73 -16.41 -7.74 13.76
CA TYR A 73 -15.56 -7.00 12.83
C TYR A 73 -16.22 -5.70 12.34
N THR A 74 -17.46 -5.79 11.85
CA THR A 74 -18.23 -4.65 11.31
C THR A 74 -18.85 -3.78 12.40
N GLY A 75 -18.91 -4.26 13.65
CA GLY A 75 -19.70 -3.65 14.72
C GLY A 75 -21.18 -4.06 14.72
N GLU A 76 -21.66 -4.74 13.68
CA GLU A 76 -23.01 -5.32 13.59
C GLU A 76 -23.05 -6.76 14.10
N ASP A 77 -24.17 -7.46 13.98
CA ASP A 77 -24.18 -8.92 14.14
C ASP A 77 -23.50 -9.57 12.93
N ILE A 78 -22.63 -10.56 13.15
CA ILE A 78 -21.99 -11.35 12.10
C ILE A 78 -22.30 -12.85 12.28
N LEU A 79 -22.63 -13.51 11.18
CA LEU A 79 -22.70 -14.97 11.08
C LEU A 79 -21.68 -15.44 10.03
N GLU A 80 -20.80 -16.37 10.42
CA GLU A 80 -19.90 -17.04 9.48
C GLU A 80 -20.31 -18.50 9.32
N LEU A 81 -20.41 -18.94 8.07
CA LEU A 81 -20.71 -20.31 7.67
C LEU A 81 -19.45 -20.90 7.01
N GLN A 82 -18.81 -21.84 7.71
CA GLN A 82 -17.57 -22.49 7.28
C GLN A 82 -17.91 -23.90 6.79
N GLY A 83 -17.99 -24.08 5.47
CA GLY A 83 -18.32 -25.33 4.80
C GLY A 83 -17.17 -25.86 3.94
N HIS A 84 -17.43 -26.88 3.12
CA HIS A 84 -16.46 -27.41 2.18
C HIS A 84 -16.17 -26.39 1.06
N GLY A 85 -14.89 -26.08 0.82
CA GLY A 85 -14.43 -25.05 -0.13
C GLY A 85 -14.53 -25.43 -1.61
N GLY A 86 -15.60 -26.12 -2.02
CA GLY A 86 -15.92 -26.41 -3.41
C GLY A 86 -16.82 -25.31 -4.00
N PRO A 87 -16.54 -24.78 -5.22
CA PRO A 87 -17.30 -23.67 -5.81
C PRO A 87 -18.82 -23.87 -5.79
N ALA A 88 -19.32 -25.02 -6.25
CA ALA A 88 -20.76 -25.32 -6.29
C ALA A 88 -21.43 -25.33 -4.90
N VAL A 89 -20.70 -25.70 -3.85
CA VAL A 89 -21.19 -25.67 -2.46
C VAL A 89 -21.26 -24.24 -1.96
N MET A 90 -20.19 -23.46 -2.17
CA MET A 90 -20.15 -22.04 -1.81
C MET A 90 -21.21 -21.22 -2.55
N ASP A 91 -21.39 -21.44 -3.85
CA ASP A 91 -22.44 -20.78 -4.65
C ASP A 91 -23.84 -21.13 -4.13
N SER A 92 -24.08 -22.41 -3.79
CA SER A 92 -25.37 -22.88 -3.27
C SER A 92 -25.68 -22.28 -1.88
N LEU A 93 -24.69 -22.21 -0.99
CA LEU A 93 -24.81 -21.59 0.33
C LEU A 93 -24.96 -20.07 0.24
N LEU A 94 -24.26 -19.40 -0.68
CA LEU A 94 -24.38 -17.95 -0.91
C LEU A 94 -25.79 -17.62 -1.43
N ASN A 95 -26.27 -18.35 -2.44
CA ASN A 95 -27.65 -18.22 -2.93
C ASN A 95 -28.69 -18.51 -1.83
N ARG A 96 -28.40 -19.42 -0.89
CA ARG A 96 -29.26 -19.62 0.29
C ARG A 96 -29.27 -18.41 1.23
N CYS A 97 -28.13 -17.75 1.44
CA CYS A 97 -28.08 -16.51 2.22
C CYS A 97 -28.89 -15.39 1.54
N LEU A 98 -28.78 -15.26 0.21
CA LEU A 98 -29.53 -14.26 -0.56
C LEU A 98 -31.05 -14.50 -0.50
N THR A 99 -31.49 -15.75 -0.72
CA THR A 99 -32.92 -16.12 -0.61
C THR A 99 -33.45 -16.06 0.83
N ALA A 100 -32.58 -16.11 1.85
CA ALA A 100 -32.92 -15.86 3.25
C ALA A 100 -32.98 -14.37 3.63
N GLY A 101 -32.80 -13.45 2.69
CA GLY A 101 -32.97 -12.00 2.89
C GLY A 101 -31.68 -11.18 2.93
N ALA A 102 -30.51 -11.76 2.62
CA ALA A 102 -29.29 -10.98 2.43
C ALA A 102 -29.18 -10.40 1.01
N ARG A 103 -28.46 -9.30 0.86
CA ARG A 103 -27.94 -8.79 -0.43
C ARG A 103 -26.49 -9.26 -0.61
N LEU A 104 -26.01 -9.36 -1.84
CA LEU A 104 -24.59 -9.58 -2.11
C LEU A 104 -23.81 -8.33 -1.66
N ALA A 105 -22.76 -8.52 -0.85
CA ALA A 105 -21.89 -7.41 -0.41
C ALA A 105 -21.16 -6.76 -1.60
N GLN A 106 -20.96 -5.44 -1.53
CA GLN A 106 -20.08 -4.70 -2.44
C GLN A 106 -18.58 -4.95 -2.09
N PRO A 107 -17.65 -4.65 -3.01
CA PRO A 107 -16.21 -4.54 -2.69
C PRO A 107 -15.97 -3.72 -1.42
N GLY A 108 -15.21 -4.26 -0.47
CA GLY A 108 -14.85 -3.57 0.78
C GLY A 108 -15.99 -3.26 1.76
N GLU A 109 -17.23 -3.72 1.51
CA GLU A 109 -18.39 -3.28 2.29
C GLU A 109 -18.33 -3.67 3.77
N PHE A 110 -17.65 -4.77 4.16
CA PHE A 110 -17.53 -5.10 5.58
C PHE A 110 -16.52 -4.18 6.28
N THR A 111 -15.39 -3.84 5.65
CA THR A 111 -14.40 -2.88 6.17
C THR A 111 -15.00 -1.48 6.23
N LEU A 112 -15.76 -1.06 5.21
CA LEU A 112 -16.50 0.20 5.22
C LEU A 112 -17.51 0.26 6.38
N ARG A 113 -18.27 -0.81 6.64
CA ARG A 113 -19.18 -0.88 7.80
C ARG A 113 -18.41 -0.83 9.13
N ALA A 114 -17.23 -1.45 9.21
CA ALA A 114 -16.37 -1.35 10.40
C ALA A 114 -15.93 0.10 10.66
N TYR A 115 -15.50 0.82 9.62
CA TYR A 115 -15.17 2.25 9.70
C TYR A 115 -16.38 3.10 10.12
N LEU A 116 -17.53 2.97 9.42
CA LEU A 116 -18.75 3.72 9.72
C LEU A 116 -19.33 3.46 11.13
N ASN A 117 -19.01 2.31 11.74
CA ASN A 117 -19.39 1.96 13.11
C ASN A 117 -18.26 2.26 14.13
N ASN A 118 -17.27 3.07 13.78
CA ASN A 118 -16.13 3.47 14.61
C ASN A 118 -15.37 2.27 15.23
N LYS A 119 -15.26 1.16 14.49
CA LYS A 119 -14.47 -0.02 14.88
C LYS A 119 -13.00 0.11 14.54
N ILE A 120 -12.72 0.86 13.48
CA ILE A 120 -11.42 1.16 12.90
C ILE A 120 -11.46 2.56 12.29
N ASP A 121 -10.32 3.23 12.20
CA ASP A 121 -10.17 4.47 11.41
C ASP A 121 -9.90 4.19 9.92
N LEU A 122 -9.75 5.25 9.12
CA LEU A 122 -9.56 5.13 7.66
C LEU A 122 -8.18 4.53 7.28
N ILE A 123 -7.13 4.81 8.06
CA ILE A 123 -5.77 4.26 7.86
C ILE A 123 -5.78 2.76 8.17
N GLN A 124 -6.42 2.36 9.27
CA GLN A 124 -6.60 0.97 9.66
C GLN A 124 -7.41 0.21 8.61
N ALA A 125 -8.47 0.81 8.05
CA ALA A 125 -9.22 0.24 6.93
C ALA A 125 -8.32 0.00 5.70
N GLU A 126 -7.56 1.00 5.26
CA GLU A 126 -6.59 0.89 4.15
C GLU A 126 -5.51 -0.18 4.41
N SER A 127 -5.17 -0.41 5.69
CA SER A 127 -4.20 -1.41 6.13
C SER A 127 -4.71 -2.85 6.00
N VAL A 128 -6.03 -3.07 6.09
CA VAL A 128 -6.63 -4.40 5.86
C VAL A 128 -6.32 -4.89 4.45
N ALA A 129 -6.45 -4.02 3.43
CA ALA A 129 -6.07 -4.34 2.05
C ALA A 129 -4.56 -4.65 1.94
N ALA A 130 -3.71 -3.76 2.46
CA ALA A 130 -2.25 -3.87 2.36
C ALA A 130 -1.70 -5.18 2.98
N ILE A 131 -2.26 -5.68 4.09
CA ILE A 131 -1.86 -6.98 4.69
C ILE A 131 -2.13 -8.17 3.74
N ILE A 132 -3.17 -8.08 2.91
CA ILE A 132 -3.57 -9.16 1.99
C ILE A 132 -2.70 -9.17 0.73
N GLU A 133 -2.29 -7.98 0.29
CA GLU A 133 -1.50 -7.75 -0.92
C GLU A 133 0.02 -7.84 -0.67
N ALA A 134 0.46 -7.75 0.60
CA ALA A 134 1.86 -7.76 1.00
C ALA A 134 2.63 -8.98 0.45
N SER A 135 3.63 -8.70 -0.39
CA SER A 135 4.48 -9.70 -1.05
C SER A 135 5.80 -9.98 -0.32
N THR A 136 6.15 -9.18 0.70
CA THR A 136 7.31 -9.38 1.58
C THR A 136 6.90 -9.33 3.05
N HIS A 137 7.75 -9.89 3.93
CA HIS A 137 7.49 -9.92 5.38
C HIS A 137 7.50 -8.51 5.99
N GLU A 138 8.32 -7.63 5.45
CA GLU A 138 8.51 -6.24 5.83
C GLU A 138 7.26 -5.41 5.46
N ALA A 139 6.73 -5.58 4.26
CA ALA A 139 5.45 -4.98 3.84
C ALA A 139 4.29 -5.47 4.72
N ALA A 140 4.23 -6.77 5.04
CA ALA A 140 3.20 -7.32 5.91
C ALA A 140 3.29 -6.77 7.35
N ARG A 141 4.51 -6.67 7.91
CA ARG A 141 4.75 -6.09 9.25
C ARG A 141 4.41 -4.59 9.28
N CYS A 142 4.80 -3.85 8.24
CA CYS A 142 4.48 -2.44 8.04
C CYS A 142 2.96 -2.19 8.05
N ALA A 143 2.20 -3.02 7.31
CA ALA A 143 0.73 -2.94 7.28
C ALA A 143 0.07 -3.39 8.59
N ILE A 144 0.64 -4.38 9.31
CA ILE A 144 0.18 -4.76 10.67
C ILE A 144 0.38 -3.60 11.66
N ASN A 145 1.49 -2.85 11.60
CA ASN A 145 1.71 -1.69 12.46
C ASN A 145 0.63 -0.60 12.22
N SER A 146 0.29 -0.29 10.97
CA SER A 146 -0.81 0.64 10.67
C SER A 146 -2.16 0.10 11.13
N LEU A 147 -2.46 -1.20 10.95
CA LEU A 147 -3.69 -1.81 11.44
C LEU A 147 -3.81 -1.76 12.99
N GLN A 148 -2.69 -1.82 13.71
CA GLN A 148 -2.66 -1.61 15.16
C GLN A 148 -2.89 -0.15 15.60
N GLY A 149 -2.95 0.79 14.65
CA GLY A 149 -3.18 2.22 14.91
C GLY A 149 -1.92 3.05 15.17
N HIS A 150 -0.71 2.52 14.97
CA HIS A 150 0.54 3.25 15.24
C HIS A 150 0.75 4.50 14.36
N PHE A 151 0.18 4.52 13.15
CA PHE A 151 0.21 5.72 12.30
C PHE A 151 -0.84 6.73 12.78
N SER A 152 -2.07 6.25 13.02
CA SER A 152 -3.19 7.06 13.53
C SER A 152 -2.80 7.79 14.81
N SER A 153 -2.20 7.10 15.78
CA SER A 153 -1.78 7.71 17.06
C SER A 153 -0.74 8.82 16.86
N ARG A 154 0.23 8.66 15.95
CA ARG A 154 1.22 9.71 15.65
C ARG A 154 0.59 10.94 14.99
N ILE A 155 -0.40 10.75 14.11
CA ILE A 155 -1.17 11.86 13.53
C ILE A 155 -2.01 12.54 14.61
N GLU A 156 -2.68 11.78 15.48
CA GLU A 156 -3.48 12.31 16.59
C GLU A 156 -2.63 13.08 17.62
N GLU A 157 -1.42 12.61 17.93
CA GLU A 157 -0.43 13.32 18.78
C GLU A 157 -0.01 14.66 18.14
N LEU A 158 0.22 14.68 16.82
CA LEU A 158 0.57 15.90 16.07
C LEU A 158 -0.61 16.89 16.01
N VAL A 159 -1.84 16.39 15.75
CA VAL A 159 -3.07 17.19 15.77
C VAL A 159 -3.37 17.74 17.17
N SER A 160 -3.17 16.95 18.23
CA SER A 160 -3.30 17.40 19.62
C SER A 160 -2.28 18.50 19.97
N SER A 161 -1.05 18.37 19.47
CA SER A 161 -0.01 19.41 19.61
C SER A 161 -0.41 20.70 18.89
N LEU A 162 -0.98 20.61 17.69
CA LEU A 162 -1.54 21.75 16.95
C LEU A 162 -2.71 22.42 17.68
N ILE A 163 -3.67 21.64 18.19
CA ILE A 163 -4.79 22.17 18.99
C ILE A 163 -4.26 22.93 20.21
N THR A 164 -3.23 22.38 20.88
CA THR A 164 -2.61 23.02 22.06
C THR A 164 -1.91 24.33 21.71
N LEU A 165 -1.22 24.40 20.56
CA LEU A 165 -0.59 25.64 20.08
C LEU A 165 -1.64 26.67 19.63
N ARG A 166 -2.69 26.24 18.94
CA ARG A 166 -3.81 27.12 18.55
C ARG A 166 -4.49 27.71 19.79
N MET A 167 -4.83 26.89 20.79
CA MET A 167 -5.41 27.38 22.06
C MET A 167 -4.58 28.47 22.75
N LEU A 168 -3.25 28.43 22.64
CA LEU A 168 -2.37 29.49 23.15
C LEU A 168 -2.53 30.79 22.35
N ILE A 169 -2.59 30.70 21.01
CA ILE A 169 -2.70 31.86 20.11
C ILE A 169 -4.10 32.49 20.19
N GLU A 170 -5.18 31.69 20.22
CA GLU A 170 -6.56 32.19 20.36
C GLU A 170 -6.70 32.97 21.68
N ALA A 171 -6.10 32.49 22.78
CA ALA A 171 -6.08 33.20 24.06
C ALA A 171 -5.31 34.53 24.00
N THR A 172 -4.27 34.66 23.17
CA THR A 172 -3.59 35.93 22.91
C THR A 172 -4.43 36.86 22.02
N LEU A 173 -5.18 36.32 21.05
CA LEU A 173 -6.06 37.09 20.15
C LEU A 173 -7.31 37.65 20.86
N ASP A 174 -7.86 36.93 21.85
CA ASP A 174 -9.04 37.36 22.61
C ASP A 174 -8.77 38.57 23.54
N PHE A 175 -7.50 38.83 23.91
CA PHE A 175 -7.10 39.88 24.86
C PHE A 175 -5.98 40.80 24.34
N PRO A 176 -6.18 41.52 23.22
CA PRO A 176 -5.13 42.30 22.54
C PRO A 176 -4.69 43.58 23.27
N GLU A 177 -5.30 43.91 24.42
CA GLU A 177 -4.88 45.02 25.28
C GLU A 177 -3.78 44.62 26.30
N GLU A 178 -3.49 43.33 26.45
CA GLU A 178 -2.34 42.85 27.23
C GLU A 178 -1.08 42.81 26.32
N GLU A 179 0.01 43.44 26.76
CA GLU A 179 1.29 43.36 26.04
C GLU A 179 1.76 41.90 25.95
N ILE A 180 1.95 41.39 24.72
CA ILE A 180 2.46 40.04 24.49
C ILE A 180 3.88 39.96 25.04
N ASP A 181 4.06 39.30 26.18
CA ASP A 181 5.38 39.06 26.75
C ASP A 181 6.24 38.27 25.75
N ASN A 182 7.50 38.65 25.59
CA ASN A 182 8.50 37.95 24.79
C ASN A 182 8.54 36.45 25.13
N LEU A 183 8.25 36.08 26.38
CA LEU A 183 8.16 34.71 26.84
C LEU A 183 7.02 33.91 26.16
N GLN A 184 5.89 34.52 25.80
CA GLN A 184 4.82 33.87 25.04
C GLN A 184 5.22 33.63 23.58
N THR A 185 5.83 34.63 22.93
CA THR A 185 6.33 34.53 21.56
C THR A 185 7.39 33.41 21.43
N LEU A 186 8.30 33.30 22.40
CA LEU A 186 9.26 32.20 22.45
C LEU A 186 8.57 30.83 22.58
N GLN A 187 7.56 30.69 23.44
CA GLN A 187 6.80 29.44 23.56
C GLN A 187 6.07 29.04 22.27
N ILE A 188 5.54 30.01 21.51
CA ILE A 188 4.90 29.77 20.21
C ILE A 188 5.94 29.21 19.22
N ILE A 189 7.12 29.83 19.13
CA ILE A 189 8.19 29.41 18.22
C ILE A 189 8.73 28.02 18.60
N GLU A 190 8.98 27.77 19.89
CA GLU A 190 9.44 26.45 20.38
C GLU A 190 8.44 25.33 20.09
N LYS A 191 7.14 25.58 20.32
CA LYS A 191 6.07 24.62 20.01
C LYS A 191 5.92 24.38 18.51
N LEU A 192 6.01 25.42 17.69
CA LEU A 192 5.93 25.31 16.23
C LEU A 192 7.10 24.48 15.68
N GLY A 193 8.33 24.77 16.12
CA GLY A 193 9.52 24.00 15.74
C GLY A 193 9.45 22.53 16.18
N TYR A 194 8.89 22.25 17.36
CA TYR A 194 8.63 20.87 17.80
C TYR A 194 7.63 20.14 16.89
N ILE A 195 6.52 20.80 16.52
CA ILE A 195 5.50 20.24 15.63
C ILE A 195 6.08 19.99 14.23
N GLN A 196 6.87 20.92 13.68
CA GLN A 196 7.57 20.75 12.40
C GLN A 196 8.53 19.55 12.43
N ALA A 197 9.38 19.44 13.45
CA ALA A 197 10.31 18.32 13.60
C ALA A 197 9.60 16.97 13.75
N HIS A 198 8.46 16.93 14.46
CA HIS A 198 7.66 15.72 14.59
C HIS A 198 6.98 15.34 13.26
N LEU A 199 6.46 16.33 12.52
CA LEU A 199 5.90 16.12 11.18
C LEU A 199 6.95 15.57 10.21
N GLU A 200 8.18 16.10 10.20
CA GLU A 200 9.27 15.61 9.35
C GLU A 200 9.61 14.14 9.67
N GLN A 201 9.69 13.77 10.95
CA GLN A 201 9.90 12.38 11.36
C GLN A 201 8.77 11.45 10.89
N ILE A 202 7.51 11.89 10.98
CA ILE A 202 6.34 11.16 10.46
C ILE A 202 6.42 11.03 8.94
N PHE A 203 6.77 12.10 8.22
CA PHE A 203 6.89 12.11 6.76
C PHE A 203 7.99 11.17 6.26
N LEU A 204 9.16 11.16 6.89
CA LEU A 204 10.25 10.26 6.56
C LEU A 204 9.85 8.79 6.78
N ALA A 205 9.21 8.46 7.89
CA ALA A 205 8.69 7.12 8.17
C ALA A 205 7.59 6.70 7.18
N ALA A 206 6.63 7.59 6.91
CA ALA A 206 5.56 7.38 5.93
C ALA A 206 6.13 7.10 4.52
N ARG A 207 7.17 7.84 4.11
CA ARG A 207 7.83 7.64 2.81
C ARG A 207 8.48 6.25 2.70
N GLN A 208 9.12 5.75 3.76
CA GLN A 208 9.64 4.37 3.76
C GLN A 208 8.50 3.34 3.73
N GLY A 209 7.40 3.59 4.47
CA GLY A 209 6.21 2.74 4.45
C GLY A 209 5.52 2.67 3.09
N ASN A 210 5.48 3.79 2.36
CA ASN A 210 4.95 3.86 1.01
C ASN A 210 5.79 3.07 -0.01
N LEU A 211 7.13 3.16 0.09
CA LEU A 211 8.03 2.35 -0.74
C LEU A 211 7.81 0.83 -0.50
N LEU A 212 7.61 0.40 0.75
CA LEU A 212 7.26 -1.00 1.06
C LEU A 212 5.88 -1.43 0.54
N GLN A 213 4.94 -0.50 0.36
CA GLN A 213 3.59 -0.83 -0.12
C GLN A 213 3.55 -0.91 -1.66
N GLU A 214 4.08 0.11 -2.35
CA GLU A 214 4.06 0.22 -3.82
C GLU A 214 5.14 -0.63 -4.52
N GLY A 215 6.21 -0.94 -3.79
CA GLY A 215 7.41 -1.56 -4.31
C GLY A 215 8.21 -0.64 -5.26
N ILE A 216 9.45 -1.03 -5.53
CA ILE A 216 10.27 -0.38 -6.55
C ILE A 216 9.95 -1.04 -7.89
N ARG A 217 9.25 -0.32 -8.78
CA ARG A 217 9.08 -0.74 -10.17
C ARG A 217 10.43 -0.59 -10.88
N ILE A 218 10.75 -1.54 -11.76
CA ILE A 218 12.02 -1.53 -12.50
C ILE A 218 11.78 -2.02 -13.92
N VAL A 219 12.12 -1.20 -14.92
CA VAL A 219 12.21 -1.68 -16.30
C VAL A 219 13.62 -2.19 -16.59
N LEU A 220 13.70 -3.45 -17.02
CA LEU A 220 14.94 -4.06 -17.50
C LEU A 220 15.06 -3.85 -19.01
N MET A 221 16.09 -3.12 -19.45
CA MET A 221 16.36 -2.84 -20.87
C MET A 221 17.76 -3.29 -21.30
N GLY A 222 17.99 -3.36 -22.61
CA GLY A 222 19.26 -3.77 -23.21
C GLY A 222 19.05 -4.57 -24.49
N ALA A 223 20.09 -4.73 -25.30
CA ALA A 223 20.03 -5.48 -26.56
C ALA A 223 19.71 -6.98 -26.36
N PRO A 224 19.38 -7.75 -27.41
CA PRO A 224 19.33 -9.21 -27.33
C PRO A 224 20.66 -9.79 -26.81
N ASN A 225 20.60 -10.90 -26.09
CA ASN A 225 21.78 -11.66 -25.61
C ASN A 225 22.76 -10.93 -24.65
N VAL A 226 22.48 -9.70 -24.19
CA VAL A 226 23.29 -9.00 -23.16
C VAL A 226 23.21 -9.65 -21.76
N GLY A 227 22.32 -10.64 -21.56
CA GLY A 227 22.20 -11.40 -20.31
C GLY A 227 21.05 -10.99 -19.38
N LYS A 228 20.03 -10.27 -19.88
CA LYS A 228 18.81 -9.88 -19.14
C LYS A 228 18.20 -11.03 -18.32
N SER A 229 17.90 -12.17 -18.96
CA SER A 229 17.32 -13.33 -18.29
C SER A 229 18.25 -13.98 -17.26
N SER A 230 19.58 -13.92 -17.47
CA SER A 230 20.55 -14.39 -16.49
C SER A 230 20.53 -13.51 -15.24
N LEU A 231 20.49 -12.18 -15.42
CA LEU A 231 20.42 -11.23 -14.30
C LEU A 231 19.13 -11.40 -13.49
N LEU A 232 17.99 -11.54 -14.18
CA LEU A 232 16.71 -11.84 -13.53
C LEU A 232 16.79 -13.11 -12.68
N ASN A 233 17.35 -14.20 -13.24
CA ASN A 233 17.46 -15.46 -12.52
C ASN A 233 18.39 -15.33 -11.30
N GLN A 234 19.51 -14.61 -11.41
CA GLN A 234 20.44 -14.40 -10.30
C GLN A 234 19.83 -13.56 -9.18
N LEU A 235 19.05 -12.53 -9.52
CA LEU A 235 18.31 -11.73 -8.54
C LEU A 235 17.22 -12.56 -7.82
N VAL A 236 16.54 -13.46 -8.54
CA VAL A 236 15.52 -14.38 -7.97
C VAL A 236 16.12 -15.49 -7.09
N GLN A 237 17.29 -16.03 -7.45
CA GLN A 237 17.84 -17.23 -6.81
C GLN A 237 18.34 -17.03 -5.37
N GLU A 238 18.67 -15.81 -4.99
CA GLU A 238 19.26 -15.49 -3.68
C GLU A 238 18.24 -14.89 -2.69
N GLU A 239 17.10 -14.35 -3.16
CA GLU A 239 15.99 -13.89 -2.31
C GLU A 239 14.66 -14.46 -2.82
N ALA A 240 14.31 -15.66 -2.34
CA ALA A 240 13.08 -16.37 -2.68
C ALA A 240 11.83 -15.73 -2.03
N ALA A 241 11.48 -14.51 -2.45
CA ALA A 241 10.13 -13.99 -2.28
C ALA A 241 9.17 -14.64 -3.28
N ILE A 242 7.90 -14.73 -2.89
CA ILE A 242 6.86 -15.51 -3.56
C ILE A 242 6.71 -15.07 -5.02
N VAL A 243 7.11 -15.93 -5.97
CA VAL A 243 6.87 -15.72 -7.41
C VAL A 243 5.41 -16.05 -7.72
N THR A 244 4.52 -15.06 -7.56
CA THR A 244 3.15 -15.12 -8.07
C THR A 244 3.08 -14.55 -9.47
N GLU A 245 2.72 -15.39 -10.43
CA GLU A 245 2.05 -14.91 -11.64
C GLU A 245 0.66 -14.41 -11.20
N ILE A 246 0.39 -13.10 -11.29
CA ILE A 246 -0.93 -12.54 -11.01
C ILE A 246 -1.81 -12.73 -12.26
N PRO A 247 -2.78 -13.66 -12.29
CA PRO A 247 -3.54 -13.93 -13.50
C PRO A 247 -4.67 -12.92 -13.62
N GLY A 248 -4.71 -12.15 -14.71
CA GLY A 248 -5.89 -11.35 -15.07
C GLY A 248 -5.68 -9.86 -15.30
N THR A 249 -4.46 -9.31 -15.15
CA THR A 249 -4.19 -7.95 -15.64
C THR A 249 -4.21 -7.94 -17.17
N THR A 250 -4.98 -7.00 -17.74
CA THR A 250 -5.32 -7.06 -19.17
C THR A 250 -4.18 -6.60 -20.07
N ARG A 251 -3.55 -7.58 -20.76
CA ARG A 251 -2.70 -7.47 -21.96
C ARG A 251 -1.22 -7.06 -21.76
N ASP A 252 -0.41 -8.10 -21.62
CA ASP A 252 0.99 -8.22 -22.10
C ASP A 252 2.12 -7.41 -21.42
N THR A 253 2.30 -7.58 -20.11
CA THR A 253 3.63 -7.42 -19.49
C THR A 253 3.86 -8.49 -18.44
N ILE A 254 4.95 -9.27 -18.59
CA ILE A 254 5.37 -10.25 -17.57
C ILE A 254 6.09 -9.47 -16.46
N GLN A 255 5.33 -9.07 -15.45
CA GLN A 255 5.85 -8.49 -14.21
C GLN A 255 6.29 -9.62 -13.28
N ARG A 256 7.54 -9.57 -12.80
CA ARG A 256 8.06 -10.46 -11.76
C ARG A 256 8.31 -9.67 -10.50
N THR A 257 7.71 -10.09 -9.39
CA THR A 257 8.02 -9.54 -8.07
C THR A 257 9.16 -10.34 -7.44
N ILE A 258 10.16 -9.65 -6.91
CA ILE A 258 11.23 -10.21 -6.07
C ILE A 258 11.35 -9.39 -4.77
N SER A 259 12.09 -9.90 -3.80
CA SER A 259 12.58 -9.11 -2.67
C SER A 259 14.02 -8.66 -2.93
N ILE A 260 14.38 -7.48 -2.46
CA ILE A 260 15.77 -7.09 -2.18
C ILE A 260 15.80 -6.53 -0.75
N SER A 261 16.39 -7.27 0.20
CA SER A 261 16.42 -6.92 1.63
C SER A 261 15.04 -6.57 2.21
N GLY A 262 14.00 -7.29 1.80
CA GLY A 262 12.61 -7.09 2.23
C GLY A 262 11.82 -6.04 1.46
N MET A 263 12.48 -5.23 0.63
CA MET A 263 11.82 -4.29 -0.29
C MET A 263 11.20 -5.06 -1.47
N PRO A 264 9.89 -4.94 -1.75
CA PRO A 264 9.32 -5.49 -2.98
C PRO A 264 9.88 -4.78 -4.21
N ILE A 265 10.35 -5.54 -5.20
CA ILE A 265 10.81 -5.04 -6.48
C ILE A 265 9.96 -5.66 -7.59
N HIS A 266 9.34 -4.83 -8.41
CA HIS A 266 8.52 -5.24 -9.54
C HIS A 266 9.29 -5.07 -10.85
N ILE A 267 9.96 -6.13 -11.30
CA ILE A 267 10.73 -6.09 -12.54
C ILE A 267 9.82 -6.37 -13.73
N ILE A 268 9.76 -5.40 -14.64
CA ILE A 268 9.03 -5.44 -15.89
C ILE A 268 10.02 -5.92 -16.97
N ASP A 269 9.91 -7.19 -17.39
CA ASP A 269 10.76 -7.75 -18.43
C ASP A 269 10.25 -7.38 -19.83
N THR A 270 10.91 -6.40 -20.45
CA THR A 270 10.65 -5.99 -21.84
C THR A 270 11.10 -7.02 -22.87
N ALA A 271 11.88 -8.03 -22.47
CA ALA A 271 12.54 -9.00 -23.34
C ALA A 271 11.82 -10.35 -23.49
N GLY A 272 10.73 -10.58 -22.76
CA GLY A 272 9.98 -11.85 -22.77
C GLY A 272 9.17 -12.12 -24.05
N LEU A 273 9.03 -11.14 -24.95
CA LEU A 273 8.24 -11.26 -26.18
C LEU A 273 9.09 -11.91 -27.30
N ARG A 274 8.65 -13.09 -27.75
CA ARG A 274 9.34 -13.90 -28.77
C ARG A 274 9.33 -13.22 -30.16
N LYS A 275 10.35 -13.52 -30.96
CA LYS A 275 10.46 -13.13 -32.38
C LYS A 275 9.24 -13.59 -33.19
N THR A 276 8.56 -12.63 -33.82
CA THR A 276 7.72 -12.77 -35.03
C THR A 276 7.77 -11.43 -35.78
N ASP A 277 7.54 -11.44 -37.09
CA ASP A 277 8.11 -10.45 -38.03
C ASP A 277 7.64 -8.98 -37.88
N ASP A 278 8.55 -8.05 -38.19
CA ASP A 278 8.51 -6.58 -38.36
C ASP A 278 7.49 -5.72 -37.57
N VAL A 279 6.20 -6.06 -37.58
CA VAL A 279 5.13 -5.28 -36.93
C VAL A 279 5.16 -5.43 -35.40
N VAL A 280 5.80 -6.49 -34.89
CA VAL A 280 5.94 -6.74 -33.45
C VAL A 280 7.02 -5.87 -32.81
N GLU A 281 8.07 -5.50 -33.56
CA GLU A 281 9.22 -4.76 -33.03
C GLU A 281 8.87 -3.31 -32.70
N GLN A 282 8.12 -2.62 -33.56
CA GLN A 282 7.59 -1.28 -33.26
C GLN A 282 6.69 -1.28 -32.01
N LYS A 283 5.79 -2.26 -31.89
CA LYS A 283 4.96 -2.43 -30.67
C LYS A 283 5.78 -2.78 -29.43
N GLY A 284 6.90 -3.49 -29.60
CA GLY A 284 7.86 -3.75 -28.52
C GLY A 284 8.54 -2.48 -28.01
N ILE A 285 8.90 -1.57 -28.92
CA ILE A 285 9.46 -0.26 -28.59
C ILE A 285 8.40 0.62 -27.90
N GLU A 286 7.19 0.73 -28.46
CA GLU A 286 6.08 1.48 -27.84
C GLU A 286 5.76 0.99 -26.42
N ARG A 287 5.67 -0.33 -26.22
CA ARG A 287 5.47 -0.96 -24.90
C ARG A 287 6.63 -0.69 -23.95
N THR A 288 7.86 -0.70 -24.45
CA THR A 288 9.06 -0.37 -23.65
C THR A 288 9.03 1.09 -23.19
N ILE A 289 8.67 2.03 -24.07
CA ILE A 289 8.54 3.46 -23.75
C ILE A 289 7.43 3.69 -22.72
N ALA A 290 6.27 3.05 -22.90
CA ALA A 290 5.16 3.12 -21.93
C ALA A 290 5.60 2.58 -20.56
N ALA A 291 6.23 1.39 -20.53
CA ALA A 291 6.76 0.83 -19.30
C ALA A 291 7.79 1.77 -18.63
N ILE A 292 8.74 2.34 -19.38
CA ILE A 292 9.76 3.29 -18.88
C ILE A 292 9.10 4.52 -18.23
N LYS A 293 8.01 5.04 -18.80
CA LYS A 293 7.27 6.18 -18.22
C LYS A 293 6.81 5.84 -16.80
N ASP A 294 6.13 4.71 -16.64
CA ASP A 294 5.55 4.28 -15.36
C ASP A 294 6.59 3.66 -14.39
N ALA A 295 7.79 3.34 -14.88
CA ALA A 295 8.75 2.40 -14.29
C ALA A 295 9.33 2.67 -12.90
N THR A 296 9.13 3.84 -12.29
CA THR A 296 10.04 4.47 -11.29
C THR A 296 11.55 4.47 -11.64
N MET A 297 12.25 3.33 -11.75
CA MET A 297 13.68 3.21 -12.14
C MET A 297 13.90 2.36 -13.42
N VAL A 298 15.02 2.59 -14.13
CA VAL A 298 15.45 1.79 -15.30
C VAL A 298 16.81 1.11 -15.08
N LEU A 299 16.93 -0.18 -15.41
CA LEU A 299 18.21 -0.91 -15.46
C LEU A 299 18.63 -1.17 -16.91
N ARG A 300 19.71 -0.52 -17.36
CA ARG A 300 20.22 -0.57 -18.73
C ARG A 300 21.40 -1.54 -18.84
N LEU A 301 21.16 -2.74 -19.38
CA LEU A 301 22.21 -3.75 -19.56
C LEU A 301 22.95 -3.59 -20.88
N MET A 302 24.27 -3.62 -20.79
CA MET A 302 25.23 -3.63 -21.87
C MET A 302 26.17 -4.84 -21.72
N ASP A 303 26.72 -5.32 -22.82
CA ASP A 303 27.75 -6.36 -22.83
C ASP A 303 29.14 -5.71 -22.90
N VAL A 304 29.95 -5.87 -21.85
CA VAL A 304 31.28 -5.25 -21.78
C VAL A 304 32.20 -5.76 -22.91
N SER A 305 31.99 -7.00 -23.39
CA SER A 305 32.80 -7.58 -24.48
C SER A 305 32.45 -7.06 -25.87
N GLN A 306 31.33 -6.34 -26.00
CA GLN A 306 30.82 -5.76 -27.26
C GLN A 306 30.77 -4.22 -27.20
N HIS A 307 31.43 -3.61 -26.21
CA HIS A 307 31.30 -2.18 -25.93
C HIS A 307 32.04 -1.30 -26.95
N HIS A 308 31.40 -1.04 -28.09
CA HIS A 308 31.80 0.01 -29.02
C HIS A 308 31.10 1.33 -28.67
N LEU A 309 31.89 2.38 -28.49
CA LEU A 309 31.40 3.75 -28.30
C LEU A 309 30.59 4.18 -29.54
N GLY A 310 29.27 4.33 -29.38
CA GLY A 310 28.37 4.90 -30.40
C GLY A 310 27.17 4.05 -30.84
N ASP A 311 26.99 2.83 -30.33
CA ASP A 311 25.85 1.96 -30.73
C ASP A 311 24.56 2.28 -29.94
N GLU A 312 24.09 3.53 -30.09
CA GLU A 312 22.85 4.03 -29.49
C GLU A 312 21.62 3.51 -30.26
N SER A 313 21.07 2.37 -29.82
CA SER A 313 19.77 1.92 -30.32
C SER A 313 18.66 2.92 -29.91
N PRO A 314 17.59 3.12 -30.70
CA PRO A 314 16.57 4.15 -30.43
C PRO A 314 15.92 4.05 -29.04
N ALA A 315 15.84 2.85 -28.46
CA ALA A 315 15.33 2.63 -27.11
C ALA A 315 16.28 3.10 -26.00
N GLN A 316 17.59 3.25 -26.26
CA GLN A 316 18.56 3.80 -25.30
C GLN A 316 18.35 5.29 -25.05
N ASN A 317 17.88 6.03 -26.06
CA ASN A 317 17.58 7.46 -25.98
C ASN A 317 16.14 7.74 -25.50
N ALA A 318 15.41 6.70 -25.08
CA ALA A 318 14.02 6.80 -24.60
C ALA A 318 13.88 6.98 -23.07
N ILE A 319 14.98 7.05 -22.32
CA ILE A 319 14.95 7.34 -20.88
C ILE A 319 14.63 8.83 -20.68
N PRO A 320 13.52 9.20 -20.01
CA PRO A 320 13.17 10.61 -19.78
C PRO A 320 14.23 11.32 -18.92
N VAL A 321 14.45 12.61 -19.21
CA VAL A 321 15.33 13.47 -18.39
C VAL A 321 14.86 13.44 -16.92
N GLY A 322 15.77 13.18 -16.00
CA GLY A 322 15.50 13.07 -14.56
C GLY A 322 14.96 11.71 -14.09
N LYS A 323 14.70 10.74 -14.99
CA LYS A 323 14.35 9.37 -14.59
C LYS A 323 15.58 8.66 -14.01
N PRO A 324 15.54 8.11 -12.78
CA PRO A 324 16.66 7.33 -12.24
C PRO A 324 16.97 6.10 -13.10
N TYR A 325 18.23 5.93 -13.47
CA TYR A 325 18.70 4.74 -14.17
C TYR A 325 20.07 4.28 -13.69
N ILE A 326 20.32 2.98 -13.81
CA ILE A 326 21.62 2.33 -13.58
C ILE A 326 22.07 1.69 -14.89
N THR A 327 23.31 1.96 -15.31
CA THR A 327 23.95 1.25 -16.42
C THR A 327 24.69 0.02 -15.88
N ILE A 328 24.42 -1.15 -16.44
CA ILE A 328 24.96 -2.42 -16.01
C ILE A 328 25.83 -2.99 -17.12
N PHE A 329 27.15 -2.94 -16.93
CA PHE A 329 28.13 -3.59 -17.78
C PHE A 329 28.26 -5.05 -17.36
N ASN A 330 27.54 -5.91 -18.06
CA ASN A 330 27.51 -7.35 -17.80
C ASN A 330 28.64 -8.09 -18.54
N LYS A 331 28.91 -9.33 -18.10
CA LYS A 331 29.89 -10.28 -18.66
C LYS A 331 31.36 -9.92 -18.40
N ILE A 332 31.66 -9.32 -17.25
CA ILE A 332 33.04 -9.07 -16.80
C ILE A 332 33.91 -10.35 -16.74
N ASP A 333 33.28 -11.53 -16.62
CA ASP A 333 33.94 -12.84 -16.69
C ASP A 333 34.58 -13.15 -18.05
N LEU A 334 34.18 -12.46 -19.12
CA LEU A 334 34.79 -12.61 -20.46
C LEU A 334 36.02 -11.72 -20.67
N VAL A 335 36.14 -10.63 -19.90
CA VAL A 335 37.25 -9.65 -19.99
C VAL A 335 38.19 -9.71 -18.78
N ASN A 336 37.93 -10.61 -17.82
CA ASN A 336 38.66 -10.76 -16.55
C ASN A 336 38.70 -9.48 -15.70
N GLU A 337 37.61 -8.69 -15.73
CA GLU A 337 37.47 -7.52 -14.87
C GLU A 337 36.83 -7.88 -13.52
N ASN A 338 37.18 -7.11 -12.48
CA ASN A 338 36.56 -7.21 -11.16
C ASN A 338 35.24 -6.41 -11.11
N PRO A 339 34.24 -6.87 -10.35
CA PRO A 339 32.99 -6.15 -10.16
C PRO A 339 33.25 -4.83 -9.40
N ARG A 340 32.65 -3.74 -9.87
CA ARG A 340 32.83 -2.40 -9.31
C ARG A 340 31.61 -1.52 -9.56
N VAL A 341 31.52 -0.43 -8.79
CA VAL A 341 30.61 0.69 -9.05
C VAL A 341 31.46 1.86 -9.53
N GLU A 342 31.03 2.52 -10.59
CA GLU A 342 31.59 3.77 -11.08
C GLU A 342 30.51 4.83 -11.01
N ASP A 343 30.61 5.71 -10.02
CA ASP A 343 29.73 6.88 -9.83
C ASP A 343 30.50 8.14 -10.29
N GLN A 344 30.67 8.32 -11.60
CA GLN A 344 31.25 9.53 -12.19
C GLN A 344 30.15 10.40 -12.80
N GLU A 345 30.19 11.71 -12.52
CA GLU A 345 29.32 12.74 -13.12
C GLU A 345 27.80 12.42 -13.12
N GLY A 346 27.32 11.64 -12.13
CA GLY A 346 25.92 11.23 -12.01
C GLY A 346 25.52 10.01 -12.86
N ALA A 347 26.45 9.40 -13.60
CA ALA A 347 26.23 8.14 -14.29
C ALA A 347 26.38 6.96 -13.32
N ASN A 348 25.27 6.44 -12.79
CA ASN A 348 25.27 5.25 -11.91
C ASN A 348 25.67 4.00 -12.72
N SER A 349 26.94 3.61 -12.69
CA SER A 349 27.45 2.49 -13.50
C SER A 349 27.91 1.32 -12.64
N ILE A 350 27.56 0.09 -13.02
CA ILE A 350 27.88 -1.13 -12.28
C ILE A 350 28.42 -2.19 -13.24
N TYR A 351 29.57 -2.74 -12.88
CA TYR A 351 30.24 -3.83 -13.60
C TYR A 351 29.98 -5.14 -12.85
N LEU A 352 29.38 -6.13 -13.51
CA LEU A 352 28.99 -7.41 -12.91
C LEU A 352 29.04 -8.58 -13.90
N SER A 353 28.95 -9.80 -13.39
CA SER A 353 28.64 -10.99 -14.18
C SER A 353 27.38 -11.65 -13.67
N ALA A 354 26.31 -11.52 -14.45
CA ALA A 354 25.04 -12.22 -14.25
C ALA A 354 25.14 -13.74 -14.47
N ARG A 355 26.32 -14.26 -14.85
CA ARG A 355 26.58 -15.70 -14.99
C ARG A 355 27.22 -16.30 -13.72
N THR A 356 28.08 -15.55 -13.04
CA THR A 356 28.81 -16.02 -11.86
C THR A 356 28.25 -15.48 -10.54
N GLY A 357 27.38 -14.47 -10.60
CA GLY A 357 26.89 -13.74 -9.41
C GLY A 357 27.82 -12.61 -8.94
N ALA A 358 29.01 -12.49 -9.53
CA ALA A 358 29.98 -11.45 -9.15
C ALA A 358 29.40 -10.04 -9.41
N GLY A 359 29.29 -9.22 -8.36
CA GLY A 359 28.80 -7.83 -8.45
C GLY A 359 27.28 -7.64 -8.25
N ILE A 360 26.50 -8.71 -8.08
CA ILE A 360 25.04 -8.60 -7.87
C ILE A 360 24.70 -7.83 -6.58
N GLU A 361 25.48 -8.01 -5.52
CA GLU A 361 25.30 -7.26 -4.27
C GLU A 361 25.69 -5.77 -4.38
N LEU A 362 26.47 -5.39 -5.40
CA LEU A 362 26.68 -3.98 -5.73
C LEU A 362 25.40 -3.39 -6.33
N LEU A 363 24.76 -4.14 -7.24
CA LEU A 363 23.50 -3.75 -7.87
C LEU A 363 22.36 -3.64 -6.85
N ARG A 364 22.17 -4.62 -5.96
CA ARG A 364 21.13 -4.56 -4.90
C ARG A 364 21.21 -3.28 -4.09
N ARG A 365 22.39 -2.98 -3.55
CA ARG A 365 22.60 -1.80 -2.71
C ARG A 365 22.36 -0.51 -3.48
N LYS A 366 22.81 -0.40 -4.74
CA LYS A 366 22.59 0.79 -5.56
C LYS A 366 21.12 0.99 -5.98
N ILE A 367 20.36 -0.09 -6.20
CA ILE A 367 18.90 -0.02 -6.43
C ILE A 367 18.20 0.58 -5.20
N LEU A 368 18.53 0.09 -3.99
CA LEU A 368 17.93 0.58 -2.75
C LEU A 368 18.34 2.02 -2.43
N GLU A 369 19.61 2.36 -2.62
CA GLU A 369 20.16 3.72 -2.48
C GLU A 369 19.41 4.73 -3.36
N LEU A 370 19.30 4.45 -4.67
CA LEU A 370 18.63 5.35 -5.63
C LEU A 370 17.11 5.42 -5.45
N ALA A 371 16.49 4.40 -4.85
CA ALA A 371 15.09 4.47 -4.44
C ALA A 371 14.87 5.28 -3.14
N GLY A 372 15.94 5.65 -2.43
CA GLY A 372 15.86 6.33 -1.13
C GLY A 372 15.43 5.40 0.00
N TRP A 373 15.73 4.10 -0.09
CA TRP A 373 15.50 3.13 0.98
C TRP A 373 16.62 3.21 2.03
N HIS A 374 16.25 3.44 3.29
CA HIS A 374 17.19 3.65 4.39
C HIS A 374 17.09 2.52 5.41
N PHE A 375 18.00 1.54 5.30
CA PHE A 375 18.07 0.35 6.18
C PHE A 375 17.93 0.65 7.68
N ASN A 376 18.49 1.77 8.15
CA ASN A 376 18.48 2.15 9.57
C ASN A 376 17.08 2.43 10.15
N HIS A 377 16.05 2.63 9.30
CA HIS A 377 14.67 2.86 9.76
C HIS A 377 13.81 1.60 9.73
N ALA A 378 14.30 0.48 9.16
CA ALA A 378 13.48 -0.69 8.80
C ALA A 378 12.85 -1.48 9.98
N GLY A 379 13.27 -1.24 11.22
CA GLY A 379 12.93 -2.08 12.38
C GLY A 379 11.79 -1.58 13.28
N GLU A 380 11.76 -0.28 13.57
CA GLU A 380 10.92 0.32 14.63
C GLU A 380 10.33 1.64 14.14
N GLY A 381 9.00 1.75 14.13
CA GLY A 381 8.28 2.98 13.79
C GLY A 381 7.94 3.20 12.31
N ILE A 382 8.25 2.27 11.39
CA ILE A 382 7.63 2.27 10.05
C ILE A 382 6.19 1.74 10.12
N PHE A 383 5.32 2.44 9.42
CA PHE A 383 3.90 2.15 9.24
C PHE A 383 3.54 2.35 7.77
N MET A 384 2.54 1.63 7.26
CA MET A 384 2.06 1.77 5.88
C MET A 384 1.46 3.16 5.67
N ALA A 385 1.84 3.80 4.56
CA ALA A 385 1.28 5.05 4.09
C ALA A 385 1.09 5.03 2.57
N ARG A 386 -0.03 5.60 2.10
CA ARG A 386 -0.38 5.78 0.69
C ARG A 386 0.05 7.15 0.20
N GLN A 387 0.05 7.33 -1.13
CA GLN A 387 0.35 8.61 -1.78
C GLN A 387 -0.46 9.78 -1.20
N ARG A 388 -1.78 9.60 -0.96
CA ARG A 388 -2.65 10.62 -0.34
C ARG A 388 -2.16 11.08 1.04
N HIS A 389 -1.52 10.21 1.81
CA HIS A 389 -0.98 10.55 3.13
C HIS A 389 0.29 11.40 2.99
N LEU A 390 1.16 11.06 2.03
CA LEU A 390 2.37 11.85 1.75
C LEU A 390 2.02 13.25 1.23
N GLU A 391 0.98 13.36 0.41
CA GLU A 391 0.45 14.64 -0.09
C GLU A 391 -0.09 15.49 1.07
N ALA A 392 -0.96 14.94 1.92
CA ALA A 392 -1.49 15.63 3.09
C ALA A 392 -0.38 16.05 4.09
N LEU A 393 0.61 15.19 4.35
CA LEU A 393 1.75 15.53 5.21
C LEU A 393 2.60 16.66 4.63
N LYS A 394 2.81 16.67 3.31
CA LYS A 394 3.56 17.73 2.61
C LYS A 394 2.80 19.06 2.56
N GLU A 395 1.49 19.01 2.36
CA GLU A 395 0.62 20.19 2.40
C GLU A 395 0.54 20.78 3.82
N ALA A 396 0.41 19.93 4.84
CA ALA A 396 0.54 20.36 6.23
C ALA A 396 1.91 20.99 6.53
N GLN A 397 3.00 20.44 6.00
CA GLN A 397 4.33 21.03 6.17
C GLN A 397 4.44 22.42 5.54
N MET A 398 3.90 22.63 4.33
CA MET A 398 3.84 23.95 3.69
C MET A 398 3.10 24.98 4.57
N TYR A 399 1.96 24.60 5.16
CA TYR A 399 1.23 25.48 6.09
C TYR A 399 2.03 25.77 7.38
N LEU A 400 2.80 24.80 7.91
CA LEU A 400 3.69 25.05 9.05
C LEU A 400 4.89 25.94 8.70
N GLU A 401 5.41 25.86 7.47
CA GLU A 401 6.49 26.74 6.99
C GLU A 401 5.98 28.17 6.81
N ASN A 402 4.77 28.36 6.27
CA ASN A 402 4.09 29.66 6.23
C ASN A 402 3.87 30.24 7.63
N ALA A 403 3.31 29.44 8.55
CA ALA A 403 3.11 29.79 9.95
C ALA A 403 4.41 30.32 10.59
N GLN A 404 5.55 29.66 10.31
CA GLN A 404 6.85 30.06 10.86
C GLN A 404 7.35 31.43 10.35
N ASN A 405 6.93 31.86 9.16
CA ASN A 405 7.21 33.20 8.65
C ASN A 405 6.40 34.27 9.39
N PHE A 406 5.17 33.94 9.83
CA PHE A 406 4.28 34.86 10.55
C PHE A 406 4.65 35.05 12.03
N THR A 407 5.55 34.26 12.62
CA THR A 407 6.01 34.47 14.01
C THR A 407 6.97 35.66 14.18
N GLN A 408 7.32 36.37 13.10
CA GLN A 408 8.29 37.48 13.14
C GLN A 408 7.65 38.89 13.12
N GLY A 409 6.32 38.99 13.05
CA GLY A 409 5.60 40.26 12.98
C GLY A 409 4.50 40.41 14.02
N GLU A 410 4.49 41.53 14.74
CA GLU A 410 3.54 41.85 15.84
C GLU A 410 2.04 41.82 15.42
N TYR A 411 1.74 41.89 14.13
CA TYR A 411 0.38 41.97 13.58
C TYR A 411 -0.01 40.77 12.70
N GLN A 412 0.65 39.61 12.87
CA GLN A 412 0.45 38.43 12.00
C GLN A 412 -0.12 37.21 12.73
N LEU A 413 -0.54 37.34 13.99
CA LEU A 413 -1.12 36.23 14.77
C LEU A 413 -2.42 35.66 14.17
N GLU A 414 -3.26 36.48 13.53
CA GLU A 414 -4.45 35.99 12.81
C GLU A 414 -4.07 35.06 11.65
N LEU A 415 -3.03 35.43 10.88
CA LEU A 415 -2.52 34.62 9.76
C LEU A 415 -1.86 33.34 10.28
N LEU A 416 -1.07 33.43 11.37
CA LEU A 416 -0.51 32.29 12.07
C LEU A 416 -1.61 31.30 12.52
N ALA A 417 -2.68 31.79 13.13
CA ALA A 417 -3.80 30.97 13.59
C ALA A 417 -4.51 30.26 12.43
N GLU A 418 -4.68 30.94 11.29
CA GLU A 418 -5.30 30.39 10.07
C GLU A 418 -4.42 29.31 9.42
N GLU A 419 -3.11 29.54 9.24
CA GLU A 419 -2.18 28.51 8.70
C GLU A 419 -2.18 27.25 9.59
N LEU A 420 -2.18 27.41 10.92
CA LEU A 420 -2.27 26.28 11.86
C LEU A 420 -3.62 25.56 11.76
N ARG A 421 -4.72 26.28 11.51
CA ARG A 421 -6.05 25.70 11.27
C ARG A 421 -6.07 24.88 9.98
N LEU A 422 -5.45 25.38 8.91
CA LEU A 422 -5.32 24.66 7.64
C LEU A 422 -4.47 23.39 7.79
N ALA A 423 -3.31 23.47 8.44
CA ALA A 423 -2.48 22.32 8.78
C ALA A 423 -3.26 21.25 9.59
N GLN A 424 -4.02 21.68 10.60
CA GLN A 424 -4.85 20.79 11.41
C GLN A 424 -5.92 20.06 10.57
N ASN A 425 -6.62 20.78 9.67
CA ASN A 425 -7.67 20.20 8.83
C ASN A 425 -7.11 19.11 7.90
N VAL A 426 -5.98 19.40 7.24
CA VAL A 426 -5.32 18.46 6.32
C VAL A 426 -4.86 17.20 7.05
N LEU A 427 -4.20 17.34 8.21
CA LEU A 427 -3.80 16.19 9.02
C LEU A 427 -5.01 15.37 9.53
N SER A 428 -6.10 16.02 9.91
CA SER A 428 -7.34 15.35 10.36
C SER A 428 -8.07 14.61 9.23
N SER A 429 -7.80 14.94 7.97
CA SER A 429 -8.31 14.19 6.80
C SER A 429 -7.62 12.82 6.62
N ILE A 430 -6.41 12.64 7.14
CA ILE A 430 -5.63 11.40 7.00
C ILE A 430 -6.35 10.24 7.72
N THR A 431 -6.78 10.47 8.96
CA THR A 431 -7.53 9.53 9.81
C THR A 431 -9.02 9.42 9.45
N GLY A 432 -9.54 10.36 8.65
CA GLY A 432 -10.93 10.37 8.19
C GLY A 432 -11.91 11.15 9.08
N GLN A 433 -11.45 12.03 9.98
CA GLN A 433 -12.33 12.81 10.87
C GLN A 433 -13.14 13.90 10.13
N PHE A 434 -12.78 14.21 8.88
CA PHE A 434 -13.56 15.06 7.97
C PHE A 434 -13.75 14.33 6.63
N THR A 435 -14.97 13.89 6.33
CA THR A 435 -15.25 13.06 5.14
C THR A 435 -15.70 13.88 3.93
N ALA A 436 -15.04 13.66 2.79
CA ALA A 436 -15.68 13.78 1.48
C ALA A 436 -16.18 12.38 1.08
N ASP A 437 -17.48 12.23 0.82
CA ASP A 437 -18.10 10.92 0.53
C ASP A 437 -17.49 10.23 -0.71
N ASP A 438 -16.99 11.01 -1.68
CA ASP A 438 -16.36 10.51 -2.91
C ASP A 438 -15.06 9.72 -2.62
N LEU A 439 -14.26 10.13 -1.63
CA LEU A 439 -13.01 9.47 -1.26
C LEU A 439 -13.25 8.04 -0.72
N LEU A 440 -14.34 7.85 0.02
CA LEU A 440 -14.72 6.54 0.56
C LEU A 440 -15.08 5.57 -0.57
N GLY A 441 -15.81 6.04 -1.58
CA GLY A 441 -16.16 5.24 -2.76
C GLY A 441 -14.92 4.71 -3.48
N GLU A 442 -13.93 5.57 -3.72
CA GLU A 442 -12.69 5.18 -4.39
C GLU A 442 -11.85 4.20 -3.56
N ILE A 443 -11.63 4.48 -2.27
CA ILE A 443 -10.83 3.62 -1.38
C ILE A 443 -11.40 2.21 -1.30
N PHE A 444 -12.69 2.05 -1.00
CA PHE A 444 -13.30 0.73 -0.77
C PHE A 444 -13.58 -0.03 -2.08
N SER A 445 -13.72 0.64 -3.22
CA SER A 445 -13.91 -0.03 -4.53
C SER A 445 -12.75 -0.97 -4.92
N HIS A 446 -11.54 -0.72 -4.42
CA HIS A 446 -10.34 -1.52 -4.69
C HIS A 446 -10.22 -2.77 -3.80
N PHE A 447 -11.09 -2.95 -2.79
CA PHE A 447 -11.01 -4.08 -1.87
C PHE A 447 -11.66 -5.35 -2.45
N CYS A 448 -11.24 -6.51 -1.97
CA CYS A 448 -11.93 -7.77 -2.28
C CYS A 448 -13.39 -7.77 -1.78
N ILE A 449 -14.28 -8.40 -2.55
CA ILE A 449 -15.63 -8.76 -2.07
C ILE A 449 -15.50 -9.77 -0.92
N GLY A 450 -16.29 -9.61 0.13
CA GLY A 450 -16.23 -10.45 1.34
C GLY A 450 -15.34 -9.89 2.47
N LYS A 451 -14.80 -8.70 2.29
CA LYS A 451 -14.04 -7.94 3.30
C LYS A 451 -14.59 -6.54 3.47
#